data_AF-A0A3S0S8D2-F1
#
_entry.id   AF-A0A3S0S8D2-F1
#
_cell.length_a   1.000
_cell.length_b   1.000
_cell.length_c   1.000
_cell.angle_alpha   90.00
_cell.angle_beta   90.00
_cell.angle_gamma   90.00
#
_symmetry.space_group_name_H-M   'P 1'
#
loop_
_entity.id
_entity.type
_entity.pdbx_description
1 polymer ?
#
loop_
_entity_poly.entity_id
_entity_poly.type
_entity_poly.pdbx_seq_one_letter_code
_entity_poly.pdbx_strand_id
1 'polypeptide(L)'
;MTYPRHQIVDPGTEGFFHCVSRCVGRAFLCGEDAYIGRSYEHRRVWVEERMLALAECFAVGLYAYAVMSHHVHVVVRVDPQATKDWSDEEVAERWVRLFSVRVDELVDERLCQENALRLQGNPERMECVFLRCRPPIPHHAGQVFRRMSAGRKPGWLDCA
;
A
#
# COMPACT_ATOMS: atom_id res chain seq x y z
N MET A 1 -0.06 6.79 24.99
CA MET A 1 0.54 7.74 24.03
C MET A 1 0.83 7.03 22.71
N THR A 2 0.92 7.75 21.60
CA THR A 2 1.42 7.21 20.32
C THR A 2 2.91 7.52 20.19
N TYR A 3 3.76 6.50 20.06
CA TYR A 3 5.18 6.70 19.77
C TYR A 3 5.39 6.91 18.26
N PRO A 4 6.40 7.70 17.83
CA PRO A 4 6.81 7.77 16.43
C PRO A 4 7.17 6.38 15.89
N ARG A 5 6.79 6.09 14.63
CA ARG A 5 7.01 4.77 14.01
C ARG A 5 8.48 4.31 14.05
N HIS A 6 9.44 5.22 13.92
CA HIS A 6 10.88 4.93 13.99
C HIS A 6 11.37 4.46 15.38
N GLN A 7 10.56 4.63 16.44
CA GLN A 7 10.86 4.13 17.79
C GLN A 7 10.24 2.75 18.07
N ILE A 8 9.28 2.34 17.22
CA ILE A 8 8.55 1.06 17.34
C ILE A 8 9.09 0.04 16.33
N VAL A 9 9.55 0.53 15.17
CA VAL A 9 9.97 -0.28 14.02
C VAL A 9 11.38 0.12 13.61
N ASP A 10 12.32 -0.83 13.72
CA ASP A 10 13.65 -0.70 13.14
C ASP A 10 13.60 -0.91 11.61
N PRO A 11 14.03 0.05 10.78
CA PRO A 11 14.11 -0.11 9.33
C PRO A 11 15.12 -1.17 8.85
N GLY A 12 16.01 -1.67 9.72
CA GLY A 12 16.96 -2.74 9.42
C GLY A 12 16.43 -4.16 9.64
N THR A 13 15.28 -4.30 10.32
CA THR A 13 14.74 -5.59 10.77
C THR A 13 13.58 -6.08 9.87
N GLU A 14 13.63 -7.35 9.48
CA GLU A 14 12.49 -8.03 8.83
C GLU A 14 11.37 -8.27 9.86
N GLY A 15 10.12 -8.05 9.48
CA GLY A 15 9.01 -8.34 10.40
C GLY A 15 7.62 -8.20 9.80
N PHE A 16 6.63 -8.65 10.59
CA PHE A 16 5.21 -8.50 10.32
C PHE A 16 4.63 -7.33 11.13
N PHE A 17 3.87 -6.47 10.47
CA PHE A 17 3.30 -5.27 11.06
C PHE A 17 1.80 -5.20 10.82
N HIS A 18 1.03 -5.10 11.91
CA HIS A 18 -0.40 -4.82 11.86
C HIS A 18 -0.63 -3.31 11.85
N CYS A 19 -0.81 -2.76 10.66
CA CYS A 19 -1.10 -1.35 10.43
C CYS A 19 -2.61 -1.10 10.50
N VAL A 20 -3.01 -0.08 11.26
CA VAL A 20 -4.42 0.35 11.36
C VAL A 20 -4.51 1.84 11.07
N SER A 21 -5.32 2.21 10.08
CA SER A 21 -5.67 3.61 9.81
C SER A 21 -7.15 3.82 10.07
N ARG A 22 -7.50 4.89 10.79
CA ARG A 22 -8.88 5.23 11.16
C ARG A 22 -9.20 6.64 10.70
N CYS A 23 -10.35 6.81 10.07
CA CYS A 23 -10.90 8.11 9.79
C CYS A 23 -11.71 8.61 11.00
N VAL A 24 -11.64 9.91 11.25
CA VAL A 24 -12.34 10.60 12.35
C VAL A 24 -13.37 11.59 11.78
N GLY A 25 -14.20 12.18 12.64
CA GLY A 25 -15.13 13.25 12.22
C GLY A 25 -16.17 12.83 11.18
N ARG A 26 -16.65 11.56 11.23
CA ARG A 26 -17.60 10.98 10.26
C ARG A 26 -17.11 10.94 8.80
N ALA A 27 -15.81 11.03 8.55
CA ALA A 27 -15.26 10.68 7.24
C ALA A 27 -15.35 9.15 7.03
N PHE A 28 -16.39 8.68 6.35
CA PHE A 28 -16.54 7.27 5.99
C PHE A 28 -15.62 6.90 4.81
N LEU A 29 -14.81 5.85 4.99
CA LEU A 29 -14.06 5.21 3.91
C LEU A 29 -15.02 4.51 2.94
N CYS A 30 -15.97 3.76 3.48
CA CYS A 30 -17.02 3.03 2.77
C CYS A 30 -18.23 2.80 3.69
N GLY A 31 -19.22 2.01 3.28
CA GLY A 31 -20.46 1.81 4.05
C GLY A 31 -21.37 3.03 4.04
N GLU A 32 -22.36 3.05 4.94
CA GLU A 32 -23.44 4.04 4.96
C GLU A 32 -23.31 5.04 6.11
N ASP A 33 -23.47 6.34 5.81
CA ASP A 33 -23.66 7.37 6.83
C ASP A 33 -25.16 7.53 7.14
N ALA A 34 -25.62 6.81 8.17
CA ALA A 34 -27.01 6.77 8.60
C ALA A 34 -27.63 8.13 9.00
N TYR A 35 -26.82 9.18 9.23
CA TYR A 35 -27.35 10.51 9.57
C TYR A 35 -27.74 11.32 8.32
N ILE A 36 -27.09 11.09 7.17
CA ILE A 36 -27.44 11.73 5.89
C ILE A 36 -28.03 10.74 4.86
N GLY A 37 -28.16 9.45 5.20
CA GLY A 37 -28.65 8.40 4.31
C GLY A 37 -27.75 8.14 3.09
N ARG A 38 -26.46 8.50 3.14
CA ARG A 38 -25.56 8.41 1.99
C ARG A 38 -24.65 7.19 2.08
N SER A 39 -24.71 6.34 1.05
CA SER A 39 -23.81 5.21 0.90
C SER A 39 -22.51 5.60 0.16
N TYR A 40 -21.39 5.18 0.75
CA TYR A 40 -20.04 5.23 0.21
C TYR A 40 -19.50 3.83 -0.12
N GLU A 41 -20.37 2.82 -0.12
CA GLU A 41 -20.00 1.40 -0.26
C GLU A 41 -19.17 1.09 -1.52
N HIS A 42 -19.45 1.78 -2.63
CA HIS A 42 -18.68 1.71 -3.88
C HIS A 42 -17.16 1.89 -3.69
N ARG A 43 -16.74 2.67 -2.70
CA ARG A 43 -15.32 2.94 -2.42
C ARG A 43 -14.57 1.76 -1.82
N ARG A 44 -15.27 0.75 -1.27
CA ARG A 44 -14.60 -0.42 -0.66
C ARG A 44 -13.71 -1.12 -1.68
N VAL A 45 -14.23 -1.34 -2.89
CA VAL A 45 -13.49 -1.99 -3.98
C VAL A 45 -12.25 -1.18 -4.35
N TRP A 46 -12.37 0.14 -4.52
CA TRP A 46 -11.24 1.01 -4.84
C TRP A 46 -10.16 1.01 -3.76
N VAL A 47 -10.52 0.91 -2.48
CA VAL A 47 -9.55 0.81 -1.37
C VAL A 47 -8.85 -0.56 -1.38
N GLU A 48 -9.58 -1.64 -1.65
CA GLU A 48 -9.02 -3.00 -1.77
C GLU A 48 -8.06 -3.11 -2.97
N GLU A 49 -8.48 -2.67 -4.15
CA GLU A 49 -7.66 -2.59 -5.37
C GLU A 49 -6.43 -1.70 -5.18
N ARG A 50 -6.58 -0.54 -4.54
CA ARG A 50 -5.44 0.36 -4.28
C ARG A 50 -4.45 -0.27 -3.30
N MET A 51 -4.87 -1.04 -2.30
CA MET A 51 -3.94 -1.75 -1.42
C MET A 51 -3.15 -2.83 -2.17
N LEU A 52 -3.78 -3.57 -3.08
CA LEU A 52 -3.12 -4.57 -3.91
C LEU A 52 -2.09 -3.91 -4.85
N ALA A 53 -2.49 -2.88 -5.60
CA ALA A 53 -1.57 -2.13 -6.46
C ALA A 53 -0.43 -1.46 -5.67
N LEU A 54 -0.69 -0.99 -4.44
CA LEU A 54 0.35 -0.48 -3.55
C LEU A 54 1.32 -1.57 -3.10
N ALA A 55 0.89 -2.84 -2.94
CA ALA A 55 1.76 -3.96 -2.56
C ALA A 55 2.52 -4.61 -3.75
N GLU A 56 2.18 -4.23 -4.98
CA GLU A 56 2.96 -4.55 -6.18
C GLU A 56 4.05 -3.49 -6.48
N CYS A 57 3.74 -2.20 -6.26
CA CYS A 57 4.65 -1.08 -6.55
C CYS A 57 5.50 -0.66 -5.35
N PHE A 58 4.85 -0.45 -4.20
CA PHE A 58 5.53 -0.60 -2.92
C PHE A 58 5.46 -2.06 -2.53
N ALA A 59 6.23 -2.33 -1.51
CA ALA A 59 7.22 -3.31 -1.78
C ALA A 59 7.36 -3.97 -0.40
N VAL A 60 6.29 -4.69 -0.15
CA VAL A 60 5.83 -5.15 1.15
C VAL A 60 4.96 -6.36 0.85
N GLY A 61 5.15 -7.46 1.57
CA GLY A 61 4.24 -8.59 1.43
C GLY A 61 2.90 -8.23 2.05
N LEU A 62 1.81 -8.16 1.29
CA LEU A 62 0.47 -7.94 1.84
C LEU A 62 -0.17 -9.28 2.20
N TYR A 63 -0.21 -9.62 3.50
CA TYR A 63 -0.68 -10.93 3.98
C TYR A 63 -2.18 -10.98 4.27
N ALA A 64 -2.74 -9.89 4.83
CA ALA A 64 -4.16 -9.78 5.12
C ALA A 64 -4.61 -8.32 5.13
N TYR A 65 -5.89 -8.10 4.84
CA TYR A 65 -6.52 -6.79 5.01
C TYR A 65 -8.01 -6.92 5.37
N ALA A 66 -8.54 -5.88 6.00
CA ALA A 66 -9.96 -5.70 6.23
C ALA A 66 -10.34 -4.22 6.04
N VAL A 67 -11.22 -3.94 5.09
CA VAL A 67 -11.75 -2.58 4.85
C VAL A 67 -13.12 -2.46 5.52
N MET A 68 -13.18 -1.64 6.57
CA MET A 68 -14.39 -1.34 7.32
C MET A 68 -14.81 0.12 7.09
N SER A 69 -16.03 0.48 7.51
CA SER A 69 -16.69 1.74 7.10
C SER A 69 -15.89 3.02 7.45
N HIS A 70 -15.10 2.98 8.51
CA HIS A 70 -14.34 4.13 9.03
C HIS A 70 -12.87 3.79 9.34
N HIS A 71 -12.40 2.57 9.04
CA HIS A 71 -11.03 2.17 9.28
C HIS A 71 -10.59 1.01 8.39
N VAL A 72 -9.29 0.87 8.20
CA VAL A 72 -8.66 -0.24 7.50
C VAL A 72 -7.62 -0.90 8.39
N HIS A 73 -7.64 -2.23 8.40
CA HIS A 73 -6.61 -3.09 8.98
C HIS A 73 -5.79 -3.69 7.84
N VAL A 74 -4.46 -3.67 7.96
CA VAL A 74 -3.53 -4.23 6.98
C VAL A 74 -2.42 -4.97 7.73
N VAL A 75 -2.14 -6.21 7.35
CA VAL A 75 -0.98 -6.97 7.84
C VAL A 75 0.02 -7.03 6.71
N VAL A 76 1.17 -6.37 6.90
CA VAL A 76 2.28 -6.33 5.95
C VAL A 76 3.51 -7.04 6.51
N ARG A 77 4.27 -7.73 5.66
CA ARG A 77 5.65 -8.13 5.93
C ARG A 77 6.58 -7.14 5.25
N VAL A 78 7.58 -6.64 5.98
CA VAL A 78 8.66 -5.83 5.44
C VAL A 78 9.93 -6.66 5.46
N ASP A 79 10.63 -6.75 4.34
CA ASP A 79 11.94 -7.36 4.20
C ASP A 79 12.94 -6.30 3.72
N PRO A 80 13.87 -5.82 4.55
CA PRO A 80 14.86 -4.82 4.13
C PRO A 80 15.85 -5.28 3.05
N GLN A 81 15.96 -6.59 2.79
CA GLN A 81 16.98 -7.18 1.91
C GLN A 81 16.51 -7.36 0.46
N ALA A 82 15.24 -7.67 0.23
CA ALA A 82 14.74 -8.05 -1.10
C ALA A 82 14.77 -6.92 -2.18
N THR A 83 15.24 -5.69 -1.87
CA THR A 83 15.44 -4.59 -2.85
C THR A 83 16.82 -4.62 -3.48
N LYS A 84 17.74 -5.43 -2.95
CA LYS A 84 19.16 -5.39 -3.33
C LYS A 84 19.41 -5.66 -4.81
N ASP A 85 18.49 -6.35 -5.47
CA ASP A 85 18.63 -6.82 -6.84
C ASP A 85 17.85 -5.95 -7.86
N TRP A 86 17.19 -4.87 -7.40
CA TRP A 86 16.40 -3.98 -8.25
C TRP A 86 17.25 -2.92 -8.96
N SER A 87 16.97 -2.71 -10.25
CA SER A 87 17.59 -1.63 -11.03
C SER A 87 16.86 -0.29 -10.86
N ASP A 88 17.57 0.81 -11.12
CA ASP A 88 17.02 2.17 -11.21
C ASP A 88 15.85 2.26 -12.20
N GLU A 89 15.89 1.44 -13.27
CA GLU A 89 14.83 1.30 -14.26
C GLU A 89 13.56 0.69 -13.63
N GLU A 90 13.69 -0.47 -12.99
CA GLU A 90 12.59 -1.17 -12.31
C GLU A 90 11.92 -0.30 -11.23
N VAL A 91 12.72 0.47 -10.49
CA VAL A 91 12.24 1.40 -9.46
C VAL A 91 11.51 2.59 -10.09
N ALA A 92 12.03 3.15 -11.18
CA ALA A 92 11.38 4.24 -11.90
C ALA A 92 10.02 3.82 -12.49
N GLU A 93 9.96 2.65 -13.12
CA GLU A 93 8.73 2.11 -13.69
C GLU A 93 7.65 1.88 -12.63
N ARG A 94 7.99 1.23 -11.50
CA ARG A 94 7.04 1.03 -10.38
C ARG A 94 6.55 2.33 -9.78
N TRP A 95 7.44 3.31 -9.60
CA TRP A 95 7.07 4.63 -9.10
C TRP A 95 6.10 5.34 -10.04
N VAL A 96 6.39 5.35 -11.34
CA VAL A 96 5.51 5.97 -12.35
C VAL A 96 4.19 5.22 -12.53
N ARG A 97 4.17 3.88 -12.46
CA ARG A 97 2.94 3.08 -12.44
C ARG A 97 2.01 3.49 -11.30
N LEU A 98 2.58 3.87 -10.14
CA LEU A 98 1.81 4.32 -8.98
C LEU A 98 1.38 5.79 -9.06
N PHE A 99 2.19 6.63 -9.70
CA PHE A 99 2.02 8.09 -9.87
C PHE A 99 1.96 8.47 -11.35
N SER A 100 1.06 7.80 -12.09
CA SER A 100 0.88 7.95 -13.54
C SER A 100 0.59 9.39 -13.94
N VAL A 101 1.22 9.88 -15.01
CA VAL A 101 0.80 11.12 -15.66
C VAL A 101 -0.59 10.92 -16.27
N ARG A 102 -1.48 11.89 -16.05
CA ARG A 102 -2.82 11.89 -16.63
C ARG A 102 -3.09 13.16 -17.40
N VAL A 103 -3.70 12.99 -18.57
CA VAL A 103 -4.20 14.06 -19.45
C VAL A 103 -5.64 13.69 -19.77
N ASP A 104 -6.57 14.61 -19.54
CA ASP A 104 -8.02 14.38 -19.70
C ASP A 104 -8.50 13.08 -19.02
N GLU A 105 -8.09 12.91 -17.76
CA GLU A 105 -8.33 11.75 -16.85
C GLU A 105 -7.69 10.41 -17.28
N LEU A 106 -7.34 10.24 -18.55
CA LEU A 106 -6.65 9.08 -19.11
C LEU A 106 -5.15 9.08 -18.74
N VAL A 107 -4.54 7.88 -18.69
CA VAL A 107 -3.10 7.73 -18.47
C VAL A 107 -2.36 7.97 -19.79
N ASP A 108 -1.39 8.88 -19.79
CA ASP A 108 -0.49 9.10 -20.94
C ASP A 108 0.77 8.24 -20.77
N GLU A 109 0.83 7.12 -21.49
CA GLU A 109 1.93 6.16 -21.42
C GLU A 109 3.27 6.78 -21.83
N ARG A 110 3.27 7.69 -22.82
CA ARG A 110 4.49 8.36 -23.30
C ARG A 110 5.04 9.30 -22.23
N LEU A 111 4.19 10.14 -21.64
CA LEU A 111 4.61 11.03 -20.55
C LEU A 111 5.02 10.25 -19.29
N CYS A 112 4.44 9.06 -19.06
CA CYS A 112 4.90 8.13 -18.04
C CYS A 112 6.33 7.64 -18.34
N GLN A 113 6.60 7.11 -19.54
CA GLN A 113 7.94 6.67 -19.97
C GLN A 113 8.97 7.79 -19.87
N GLU A 114 8.65 8.99 -20.39
CA GLU A 114 9.53 10.15 -20.27
C GLU A 114 9.81 10.54 -18.81
N ASN A 115 8.83 10.38 -17.90
CA ASN A 115 9.04 10.65 -16.48
C ASN A 115 9.85 9.58 -15.76
N ALA A 116 9.79 8.31 -16.19
CA ALA A 116 10.67 7.26 -15.69
C ALA A 116 12.14 7.59 -16.07
N LEU A 117 12.39 7.93 -17.34
CA LEU A 117 13.71 8.36 -17.82
C LEU A 117 14.22 9.62 -17.12
N ARG A 118 13.37 10.62 -16.88
CA ARG A 118 13.72 11.83 -16.10
C ARG A 118 14.07 11.51 -14.64
N LEU A 119 13.49 10.46 -14.06
CA LEU A 119 13.82 10.03 -12.70
C LEU A 119 15.17 9.29 -12.68
N GLN A 120 15.41 8.37 -13.62
CA GLN A 120 16.69 7.68 -13.79
C GLN A 120 17.85 8.67 -14.02
N GLY A 121 17.62 9.74 -14.79
CA GLY A 121 18.57 10.83 -14.99
C GLY A 121 18.85 11.72 -13.77
N ASN A 122 18.27 11.44 -12.61
CA ASN A 122 18.45 12.22 -11.38
C ASN A 122 18.78 11.32 -10.17
N PRO A 123 20.08 11.11 -9.86
CA PRO A 123 20.51 10.19 -8.80
C PRO A 123 19.96 10.51 -7.40
N GLU A 124 19.91 11.78 -7.00
CA GLU A 124 19.36 12.19 -5.68
C GLU A 124 17.88 11.84 -5.54
N ARG A 125 17.10 12.07 -6.61
CA ARG A 125 15.69 11.69 -6.62
C ARG A 125 15.52 10.17 -6.69
N MET A 126 16.43 9.47 -7.37
CA MET A 126 16.41 8.02 -7.45
C MET A 126 16.64 7.40 -6.06
N GLU A 127 17.67 7.82 -5.32
CA GLU A 127 17.92 7.41 -3.93
C GLU A 127 16.70 7.67 -3.03
N CYS A 128 16.09 8.87 -3.13
CA CYS A 128 14.88 9.21 -2.39
C CYS A 128 13.68 8.31 -2.72
N VAL A 129 13.60 7.76 -3.93
CA VAL A 129 12.54 6.85 -4.36
C VAL A 129 12.86 5.40 -3.95
N PHE A 130 14.10 4.94 -4.11
CA PHE A 130 14.57 3.64 -3.59
C PHE A 130 14.26 3.48 -2.09
N LEU A 131 14.57 4.49 -1.27
CA LEU A 131 14.26 4.47 0.18
C LEU A 131 12.76 4.35 0.48
N ARG A 132 11.88 4.73 -0.45
CA ARG A 132 10.41 4.61 -0.35
C ARG A 132 9.88 3.31 -0.96
N CYS A 133 10.64 2.67 -1.84
CA CYS A 133 10.25 1.50 -2.65
C CYS A 133 10.98 0.19 -2.26
N ARG A 134 11.55 0.09 -1.07
CA ARG A 134 11.94 -1.18 -0.42
C ARG A 134 10.83 -2.24 -0.53
N PRO A 135 11.12 -3.56 -0.67
CA PRO A 135 10.84 -4.57 -1.74
C PRO A 135 9.63 -5.55 -1.55
N PRO A 136 8.85 -5.90 -2.59
CA PRO A 136 7.85 -6.96 -2.51
C PRO A 136 8.57 -8.30 -2.57
N ILE A 137 8.22 -9.17 -1.63
CA ILE A 137 8.56 -10.60 -1.74
C ILE A 137 7.90 -11.13 -3.02
N PRO A 138 8.62 -11.83 -3.92
CA PRO A 138 7.99 -12.44 -5.08
C PRO A 138 6.84 -13.32 -4.63
N HIS A 139 5.65 -13.13 -5.21
CA HIS A 139 4.45 -13.85 -4.80
C HIS A 139 4.69 -15.36 -4.91
N HIS A 140 4.92 -16.03 -3.78
CA HIS A 140 4.80 -17.48 -3.73
C HIS A 140 3.38 -17.83 -4.14
N ALA A 141 3.24 -18.52 -5.27
CA ALA A 141 1.98 -19.06 -5.76
C ALA A 141 1.37 -19.94 -4.64
N GLY A 142 0.40 -19.39 -3.92
CA GLY A 142 -0.06 -19.95 -2.64
C GLY A 142 -0.37 -18.93 -1.53
N GLN A 143 0.06 -17.66 -1.64
CA GLN A 143 -0.43 -16.60 -0.74
C GLN A 143 -1.92 -16.32 -0.99
N VAL A 144 -2.78 -16.95 -0.20
CA VAL A 144 -4.21 -16.66 -0.16
C VAL A 144 -4.43 -15.32 0.53
N PHE A 145 -4.67 -14.26 -0.24
CA PHE A 145 -5.16 -12.97 0.27
C PHE A 145 -6.48 -13.17 1.02
N ARG A 146 -6.41 -13.33 2.35
CA ARG A 146 -7.61 -13.46 3.19
C ARG A 146 -8.24 -12.09 3.39
N ARG A 147 -9.13 -11.71 2.47
CA ARG A 147 -10.13 -10.65 2.70
C ARG A 147 -10.98 -11.05 3.90
N MET A 148 -10.76 -10.42 5.05
CA MET A 148 -11.55 -10.74 6.25
C MET A 148 -12.91 -10.05 6.19
N SER A 149 -13.99 -10.83 6.20
CA SER A 149 -15.36 -10.32 6.12
C SER A 149 -15.75 -9.55 7.38
N ALA A 150 -16.21 -8.30 7.24
CA ALA A 150 -16.55 -7.39 8.34
C ALA A 150 -17.72 -7.81 9.26
N GLY A 151 -18.27 -9.02 9.10
CA GLY A 151 -19.46 -9.52 9.82
C GLY A 151 -19.21 -10.63 10.85
N ARG A 152 -17.96 -11.09 11.03
CA ARG A 152 -17.55 -11.96 12.14
C ARG A 152 -16.34 -11.32 12.82
N LYS A 153 -16.28 -11.35 14.16
CA LYS A 153 -15.03 -11.11 14.89
C LYS A 153 -14.23 -12.42 14.89
N PRO A 154 -13.13 -12.58 14.13
CA PRO A 154 -12.16 -13.61 14.44
C PRO A 154 -11.34 -13.14 15.65
N GLY A 155 -10.73 -14.07 16.39
CA GLY A 155 -9.73 -13.69 17.39
C GLY A 155 -8.55 -13.02 16.70
N TRP A 156 -8.34 -11.73 16.96
CA TRP A 156 -7.15 -10.99 16.47
C TRP A 156 -5.87 -11.30 17.29
N LEU A 157 -5.97 -12.20 18.27
CA LEU A 157 -4.96 -12.42 19.32
C LEU A 157 -4.14 -13.70 19.16
N ASP A 158 -4.54 -14.64 18.29
CA ASP A 158 -3.92 -15.98 18.19
C ASP A 158 -2.82 -16.08 17.09
N CYS A 159 -2.32 -14.93 16.60
CA CYS A 159 -1.32 -14.85 15.53
C CYS A 159 -0.14 -13.91 15.87
N ALA A 160 0.22 -13.81 17.16
CA ALA A 160 1.39 -13.08 17.67
C ALA A 160 2.25 -14.02 18.52
#